data_AF-A0A6F8SQR7-F1
#
_entry.id   AF-A0A6F8SQR7-F1
#
_cell.length_a   1.000
_cell.length_b   1.000
_cell.length_c   1.000
_cell.angle_alpha   90.00
_cell.angle_beta   90.00
_cell.angle_gamma   90.00
#
_symmetry.space_group_name_H-M   'P 1'
#
loop_
_entity.id
_entity.type
_entity.pdbx_description
1 polymer ?
#
loop_
_entity_poly.entity_id
_entity_poly.type
_entity_poly.pdbx_seq_one_letter_code
_entity_poly.pdbx_strand_id
1 'polypeptide(L)'
;MAAKMTTRQWQKARKLWEADSREGFAWLVRELSLPVSRVAVSRRAKADEWQKRAQPTDPASNTEEEVTHGVTVTPQVTQEVTPVTNDRGRPSEYQPEYAEQAYRLMLLGMTRSQVAEFFEVSEATIYNWCNEYPEFLESIRRGAALADAEVAEALYKRAVGVVLPETHVSNYQGEVTLTGLHRHYPPDTQAARLWLKNRQPELWKDKVEIEEKPTITPIDHEAMRKNIEAALEHAAEVERNMIGRARRLGLQHDDGTYPGETYESDYTELSGDDAGMEQ
;
A
#
# COMPACT_ATOMS: atom_id res chain seq x y z
N MET A 1 7.14 -24.47 46.59
CA MET A 1 8.51 -25.03 46.62
C MET A 1 8.56 -26.20 45.64
N ALA A 2 9.06 -26.00 44.41
CA ALA A 2 9.15 -27.08 43.43
C ALA A 2 10.16 -28.14 43.92
N ALA A 3 9.70 -29.39 44.06
CA ALA A 3 10.52 -30.49 44.55
C ALA A 3 11.73 -30.70 43.63
N LYS A 4 12.93 -30.41 44.13
CA LYS A 4 14.18 -30.59 43.38
C LYS A 4 14.50 -32.08 43.33
N MET A 5 14.62 -32.61 42.13
CA MET A 5 14.99 -34.00 41.89
C MET A 5 16.43 -34.26 42.37
N THR A 6 16.63 -35.36 43.10
CA THR A 6 17.93 -35.73 43.69
C THR A 6 18.91 -36.22 42.62
N THR A 7 20.22 -36.11 42.88
CA THR A 7 21.28 -36.52 41.93
C THR A 7 21.14 -37.98 41.49
N ARG A 8 20.71 -38.87 42.40
CA ARG A 8 20.46 -40.29 42.11
C ARG A 8 19.29 -40.49 41.15
N GLN A 9 18.24 -39.67 41.24
CA GLN A 9 17.10 -39.70 40.33
C GLN A 9 17.51 -39.24 38.92
N TRP A 10 18.38 -38.22 38.81
CA TRP A 10 18.92 -37.76 37.52
C TRP A 10 19.76 -38.82 36.83
N GLN A 11 20.64 -39.50 37.57
CA GLN A 11 21.45 -40.60 37.03
C GLN A 11 20.59 -41.79 36.55
N LYS A 12 19.51 -42.12 37.27
CA LYS A 12 18.56 -43.16 36.84
C LYS A 12 17.84 -42.78 35.55
N ALA A 13 17.37 -41.53 35.44
CA ALA A 13 16.71 -41.02 34.23
C ALA A 13 17.66 -41.01 33.02
N ARG A 14 18.93 -40.61 33.23
CA ARG A 14 19.98 -40.65 32.20
C ARG A 14 20.19 -42.06 31.68
N LYS A 15 20.46 -43.03 32.58
CA LYS A 15 20.74 -44.41 32.20
C LYS A 15 19.59 -45.07 31.42
N LEU A 16 18.35 -44.75 31.76
CA LEU A 16 17.17 -45.26 31.04
C LEU A 16 17.05 -44.63 29.65
N TRP A 17 17.29 -43.32 29.54
CA TRP A 17 17.22 -42.62 28.26
C TRP A 17 18.34 -43.02 27.30
N GLU A 18 19.56 -43.23 27.80
CA GLU A 18 20.70 -43.68 26.99
C GLU A 18 20.57 -45.14 26.53
N ALA A 19 19.79 -45.96 27.25
CA ALA A 19 19.51 -47.35 26.90
C ALA A 19 18.35 -47.53 25.90
N ASP A 20 17.52 -46.51 25.71
CA ASP A 20 16.31 -46.58 24.88
C ASP A 20 16.54 -46.00 23.48
N SER A 21 16.01 -46.67 22.46
CA SER A 21 16.09 -46.24 21.06
C SER A 21 15.19 -45.04 20.74
N ARG A 22 14.12 -44.78 21.51
CA ARG A 22 13.11 -43.73 21.25
C ARG A 22 13.61 -42.31 21.46
N GLU A 23 13.47 -41.45 20.46
CA GLU A 23 13.91 -40.05 20.52
C GLU A 23 13.03 -39.15 21.41
N GLY A 24 13.60 -38.08 21.93
CA GLY A 24 12.91 -37.10 22.79
C GLY A 24 12.82 -37.46 24.28
N PHE A 25 12.26 -36.55 25.08
CA PHE A 25 12.21 -36.63 26.56
C PHE A 25 10.79 -36.69 27.14
N ALA A 26 9.76 -36.65 26.30
CA ALA A 26 8.36 -36.59 26.76
C ALA A 26 7.91 -37.91 27.41
N TRP A 27 8.33 -39.05 26.84
CA TRP A 27 8.03 -40.37 27.39
C TRP A 27 8.74 -40.59 28.73
N LEU A 28 9.98 -40.11 28.87
CA LEU A 28 10.78 -40.26 30.09
C LEU A 28 10.11 -39.60 31.31
N VAL A 29 9.50 -38.43 31.13
CA VAL A 29 8.77 -37.73 32.20
C VAL A 29 7.48 -38.45 32.58
N ARG A 30 6.76 -38.99 31.58
CA ARG A 30 5.49 -39.70 31.78
C ARG A 30 5.68 -41.06 32.47
N GLU A 31 6.73 -41.79 32.11
CA GLU A 31 6.95 -43.16 32.57
C GLU A 31 7.62 -43.23 33.94
N LEU A 32 8.52 -42.29 34.24
CA LEU A 32 9.14 -42.17 35.57
C LEU A 32 8.33 -41.28 36.54
N SER A 33 7.18 -40.74 36.10
CA SER A 33 6.35 -39.78 36.84
C SER A 33 7.20 -38.70 37.52
N LEU A 34 8.12 -38.10 36.75
CA LEU A 34 9.09 -37.17 37.33
C LEU A 34 8.41 -35.87 37.79
N PRO A 35 8.79 -35.29 38.93
CA PRO A 35 8.20 -34.03 39.43
C PRO A 35 8.71 -32.79 38.67
N VAL A 36 9.37 -32.98 37.53
CA VAL A 36 9.98 -31.93 36.70
C VAL A 36 9.45 -31.99 35.27
N SER A 37 9.32 -30.85 34.62
CA SER A 37 8.81 -30.77 33.25
C SER A 37 9.82 -31.28 32.21
N ARG A 38 9.32 -31.68 31.03
CA ARG A 38 10.15 -32.10 29.87
C ARG A 38 11.26 -31.10 29.53
N VAL A 39 11.00 -29.80 29.72
CA VAL A 39 11.94 -28.72 29.44
C VAL A 39 13.09 -28.71 30.44
N ALA A 40 12.81 -29.00 31.72
CA ALA A 40 13.85 -29.11 32.75
C ALA A 40 14.78 -30.31 32.47
N VAL A 41 14.22 -31.44 32.03
CA VAL A 41 15.00 -32.61 31.62
C VAL A 41 15.84 -32.31 30.37
N SER A 42 15.26 -31.66 29.35
CA SER A 42 15.99 -31.28 28.13
C SER A 42 17.14 -30.30 28.39
N ARG A 43 16.94 -29.28 29.25
CA ARG A 43 18.02 -28.36 29.65
C ARG A 43 19.14 -29.08 30.39
N ARG A 44 18.78 -30.03 31.28
CA ARG A 44 19.77 -30.84 32.01
C ARG A 44 20.52 -31.79 31.10
N ALA A 45 19.84 -32.44 30.17
CA ALA A 45 20.44 -33.35 29.19
C ALA A 45 21.43 -32.63 28.26
N LYS A 46 21.14 -31.38 27.87
CA LYS A 46 22.08 -30.52 27.14
C LYS A 46 23.28 -30.11 28.00
N ALA A 47 23.05 -29.77 29.27
CA ALA A 47 24.13 -29.35 30.19
C ALA A 47 25.07 -30.50 30.61
N ASP A 48 24.54 -31.72 30.76
CA ASP A 48 25.30 -32.92 31.13
C ASP A 48 25.70 -33.78 29.90
N GLU A 49 25.50 -33.24 28.68
CA GLU A 49 25.79 -33.86 27.38
C GLU A 49 25.37 -35.34 27.28
N TRP A 50 24.07 -35.60 27.42
CA TRP A 50 23.55 -36.97 27.32
C TRP A 50 23.67 -37.48 25.88
N GLN A 51 24.26 -38.65 25.69
CA GLN A 51 24.48 -39.24 24.38
C GLN A 51 23.85 -40.63 24.32
N LYS A 52 23.11 -40.90 23.24
CA LYS A 52 22.59 -42.24 23.00
C LYS A 52 23.69 -43.16 22.52
N ARG A 53 23.64 -44.43 22.92
CA ARG A 53 24.55 -45.44 22.41
C ARG A 53 24.25 -45.65 20.92
N ALA A 54 25.19 -45.30 20.05
CA ALA A 54 25.07 -45.48 18.61
C ALA A 54 24.85 -46.97 18.27
N GLN A 55 23.87 -47.26 17.43
CA GLN A 55 23.66 -48.60 16.89
C GLN A 55 24.74 -48.93 15.85
N PRO A 56 25.25 -50.18 15.78
CA PRO A 56 26.09 -50.60 14.67
C PRO A 56 25.24 -50.61 13.40
N THR A 57 25.68 -49.87 12.38
CA THR A 57 25.12 -49.94 11.03
C THR A 57 26.03 -50.84 10.21
N ASP A 58 25.50 -51.98 9.75
CA ASP A 58 26.19 -52.89 8.83
C ASP A 58 26.27 -52.27 7.42
N PRO A 59 27.42 -52.31 6.71
CA PRO A 59 27.51 -51.83 5.35
C PRO A 59 27.70 -53.00 4.37
N ALA A 60 26.69 -53.31 3.54
CA ALA A 60 26.84 -53.84 2.17
C ALA A 60 25.50 -54.34 1.61
N SER A 61 25.05 -53.76 0.49
CA SER A 61 24.36 -54.44 -0.61
C SER A 61 23.85 -53.40 -1.62
N ASN A 62 24.74 -52.98 -2.53
CA ASN A 62 24.35 -52.51 -3.85
C ASN A 62 24.29 -53.74 -4.77
N THR A 63 23.21 -53.93 -5.52
CA THR A 63 23.22 -54.66 -6.80
C THR A 63 22.17 -54.04 -7.70
N GLU A 64 22.66 -53.56 -8.84
CA GLU A 64 21.94 -52.97 -9.96
C GLU A 64 21.19 -54.07 -10.74
N GLU A 65 19.99 -53.78 -11.24
CA GLU A 65 19.48 -54.36 -12.50
C GLU A 65 18.62 -53.33 -13.25
N GLU A 66 19.02 -53.04 -14.49
CA GLU A 66 18.25 -52.35 -15.53
C GLU A 66 17.21 -53.29 -16.15
N VAL A 67 15.96 -52.84 -16.38
CA VAL A 67 15.21 -53.18 -17.61
C VAL A 67 14.26 -52.03 -18.02
N THR A 68 14.37 -51.69 -19.30
CA THR A 68 13.70 -50.71 -20.17
C THR A 68 12.15 -50.76 -20.28
N HIS A 69 11.49 -49.60 -20.40
CA HIS A 69 10.71 -49.08 -21.57
C HIS A 69 9.61 -48.07 -21.17
N GLY A 70 9.64 -46.88 -21.81
CA GLY A 70 8.43 -46.27 -22.36
C GLY A 70 7.83 -45.02 -21.68
N VAL A 71 7.86 -43.93 -22.46
CA VAL A 71 6.94 -42.78 -22.49
C VAL A 71 7.33 -41.55 -21.67
N THR A 72 7.88 -40.59 -22.42
CA THR A 72 8.12 -39.19 -22.11
C THR A 72 6.84 -38.42 -21.77
N VAL A 73 6.71 -37.96 -20.53
CA VAL A 73 6.08 -36.67 -20.19
C VAL A 73 6.82 -36.07 -19.00
N THR A 74 7.56 -34.99 -19.23
CA THR A 74 8.17 -34.17 -18.18
C THR A 74 7.08 -33.30 -17.54
N PRO A 75 7.10 -33.13 -16.21
CA PRO A 75 7.23 -31.75 -15.73
C PRO A 75 8.40 -31.59 -14.75
N GLN A 76 8.94 -30.39 -14.81
CA GLN A 76 10.22 -29.97 -14.27
C GLN A 76 10.23 -29.96 -12.73
N VAL A 77 11.29 -30.58 -12.21
CA VAL A 77 12.06 -30.28 -10.99
C VAL A 77 11.65 -28.98 -10.27
N THR A 78 10.96 -29.13 -9.14
CA THR A 78 10.95 -28.12 -8.07
C THR A 78 12.16 -28.41 -7.17
N GLN A 79 13.13 -27.49 -7.12
CA GLN A 79 14.19 -27.55 -6.12
C GLN A 79 13.62 -27.17 -4.75
N GLU A 80 13.58 -28.13 -3.83
CA GLU A 80 13.26 -27.87 -2.43
C GLU A 80 14.40 -27.08 -1.76
N VAL A 81 14.17 -25.79 -1.49
CA VAL A 81 15.00 -25.02 -0.57
C VAL A 81 14.32 -25.07 0.80
N THR A 82 14.90 -25.81 1.74
CA THR A 82 14.43 -25.86 3.13
C THR A 82 14.55 -24.47 3.79
N PRO A 83 13.48 -23.90 4.38
CA PRO A 83 13.61 -22.64 5.10
C PRO A 83 14.27 -22.87 6.47
N VAL A 84 15.27 -22.03 6.76
CA VAL A 84 15.93 -21.97 8.07
C VAL A 84 14.92 -21.38 9.06
N THR A 85 14.53 -22.15 10.08
CA THR A 85 13.59 -21.67 11.09
C THR A 85 14.28 -20.72 12.06
N ASN A 86 14.06 -19.41 11.90
CA ASN A 86 14.41 -18.42 12.91
C ASN A 86 13.37 -18.44 14.04
N ASP A 87 13.70 -19.16 15.11
CA ASP A 87 12.98 -19.13 16.37
C ASP A 87 12.99 -17.70 16.97
N ARG A 88 11.80 -17.07 17.03
CA ARG A 88 11.38 -15.93 17.90
C ARG A 88 11.13 -14.55 17.25
N GLY A 89 10.57 -14.50 16.04
CA GLY A 89 9.93 -13.30 15.50
C GLY A 89 8.78 -13.64 14.55
N ARG A 90 7.82 -12.72 14.37
CA ARG A 90 6.79 -12.79 13.32
C ARG A 90 7.50 -13.01 11.98
N PRO A 91 7.12 -14.00 11.14
CA PRO A 91 7.80 -14.25 9.87
C PRO A 91 7.62 -13.03 8.96
N SER A 92 8.62 -12.16 8.89
CA SER A 92 8.61 -10.96 8.02
C SER A 92 9.40 -11.18 6.74
N GLU A 93 10.02 -12.34 6.60
CA GLU A 93 10.89 -12.67 5.48
C GLU A 93 10.06 -13.12 4.28
N TYR A 94 10.31 -12.47 3.14
CA TYR A 94 9.62 -12.74 1.89
C TYR A 94 10.03 -14.10 1.33
N GLN A 95 9.06 -14.89 0.88
CA GLN A 95 9.29 -16.13 0.14
C GLN A 95 8.78 -15.96 -1.30
N PRO A 96 9.54 -16.41 -2.33
CA PRO A 96 9.11 -16.31 -3.73
C PRO A 96 7.74 -16.95 -4.00
N GLU A 97 7.38 -18.01 -3.27
CA GLU A 97 6.06 -18.67 -3.35
C GLU A 97 4.89 -17.73 -3.04
N TYR A 98 5.13 -16.68 -2.23
CA TYR A 98 4.11 -15.70 -1.88
C TYR A 98 3.66 -14.88 -3.10
N ALA A 99 4.47 -14.76 -4.15
CA ALA A 99 4.06 -14.10 -5.39
C ALA A 99 2.90 -14.84 -6.06
N GLU A 100 3.00 -16.17 -6.18
CA GLU A 100 1.94 -16.97 -6.79
C GLU A 100 0.68 -17.00 -5.91
N GLN A 101 0.84 -17.10 -4.60
CA GLN A 101 -0.28 -17.03 -3.66
C GLN A 101 -0.98 -15.68 -3.72
N ALA A 102 -0.22 -14.57 -3.74
CA ALA A 102 -0.77 -13.22 -3.88
C ALA A 102 -1.50 -13.02 -5.21
N TYR A 103 -1.01 -13.59 -6.31
CA TYR A 103 -1.72 -13.58 -7.59
C TYR A 103 -3.10 -14.26 -7.47
N ARG A 104 -3.16 -15.45 -6.88
CA ARG A 104 -4.42 -16.20 -6.69
C ARG A 104 -5.40 -15.46 -5.76
N LEU A 105 -4.90 -14.84 -4.69
CA LEU A 105 -5.73 -14.05 -3.77
C LEU A 105 -6.28 -12.78 -4.43
N MET A 106 -5.47 -12.10 -5.27
CA MET A 106 -5.91 -10.94 -6.03
C MET A 106 -6.93 -11.31 -7.10
N LEU A 107 -6.80 -12.48 -7.73
CA LEU A 107 -7.79 -13.00 -8.67
C LEU A 107 -9.15 -13.27 -7.98
N LEU A 108 -9.14 -13.63 -6.70
CA LEU A 108 -10.36 -13.74 -5.89
C LEU A 108 -10.96 -12.38 -5.51
N GLY A 109 -10.36 -11.26 -5.95
CA GLY A 109 -10.83 -9.91 -5.67
C GLY A 109 -10.46 -9.40 -4.27
N MET A 110 -9.48 -10.01 -3.59
CA MET A 110 -9.04 -9.54 -2.29
C MET A 110 -8.25 -8.23 -2.38
N THR A 111 -8.44 -7.36 -1.39
CA THR A 111 -7.64 -6.14 -1.26
C THR A 111 -6.28 -6.43 -0.64
N ARG A 112 -5.30 -5.53 -0.83
CA ARG A 112 -3.96 -5.66 -0.22
C ARG A 112 -4.00 -5.79 1.31
N SER A 113 -4.96 -5.14 1.96
CA SER A 113 -5.21 -5.27 3.40
C SER A 113 -5.60 -6.69 3.79
N GLN A 114 -6.51 -7.30 3.03
CA GLN A 114 -6.93 -8.69 3.26
C GLN A 114 -5.81 -9.69 2.93
N VAL A 115 -4.99 -9.40 1.92
CA VAL A 115 -3.79 -10.19 1.62
C VAL A 115 -2.75 -10.09 2.75
N ALA A 116 -2.58 -8.90 3.35
CA ALA A 116 -1.73 -8.73 4.52
C ALA A 116 -2.25 -9.54 5.73
N GLU A 117 -3.57 -9.55 5.95
CA GLU A 117 -4.22 -10.38 6.97
C GLU A 117 -4.00 -11.87 6.71
N PHE A 118 -4.14 -12.33 5.46
CA PHE A 118 -3.92 -13.73 5.07
C PHE A 118 -2.49 -14.21 5.36
N PHE A 119 -1.49 -13.38 5.05
CA PHE A 119 -0.08 -13.69 5.34
C PHE A 119 0.31 -13.42 6.80
N GLU A 120 -0.65 -12.96 7.62
CA GLU A 120 -0.40 -12.51 8.99
C GLU A 120 0.75 -11.48 9.06
N VAL A 121 0.89 -10.61 8.06
CA VAL A 121 1.89 -9.50 7.99
C VAL A 121 1.22 -8.13 8.12
N SER A 122 1.98 -7.05 8.30
CA SER A 122 1.38 -5.70 8.27
C SER A 122 1.19 -5.27 6.82
N GLU A 123 0.26 -4.35 6.57
CA GLU A 123 0.11 -3.78 5.23
C GLU A 123 1.41 -3.15 4.73
N ALA A 124 2.16 -2.50 5.62
CA ALA A 124 3.47 -1.94 5.32
C ALA A 124 4.45 -2.99 4.79
N THR A 125 4.43 -4.22 5.33
CA THR A 125 5.25 -5.33 4.82
C THR A 125 4.88 -5.70 3.38
N ILE A 126 3.59 -5.73 3.02
CA ILE A 126 3.16 -5.97 1.64
C ILE A 126 3.64 -4.86 0.70
N TYR A 127 3.57 -3.60 1.12
CA TYR A 127 4.12 -2.48 0.34
C TYR A 127 5.65 -2.57 0.19
N ASN A 128 6.36 -2.95 1.24
CA ASN A 128 7.81 -3.17 1.18
C ASN A 128 8.14 -4.30 0.21
N TRP A 129 7.44 -5.43 0.27
CA TRP A 129 7.63 -6.54 -0.67
C TRP A 129 7.35 -6.12 -2.11
N CYS A 130 6.36 -5.26 -2.35
CA CYS A 130 6.11 -4.70 -3.68
C CYS A 130 7.26 -3.82 -4.21
N ASN A 131 7.96 -3.12 -3.32
CA ASN A 131 9.08 -2.25 -3.70
C ASN A 131 10.38 -3.05 -3.88
N GLU A 132 10.62 -4.04 -3.02
CA GLU A 132 11.84 -4.85 -2.99
C GLU A 132 11.82 -5.99 -4.02
N TYR A 133 10.64 -6.56 -4.31
CA TYR A 133 10.48 -7.73 -5.19
C TYR A 133 9.52 -7.41 -6.36
N PRO A 134 10.07 -7.07 -7.55
CA PRO A 134 9.26 -6.77 -8.73
C PRO A 134 8.32 -7.90 -9.16
N GLU A 135 8.72 -9.16 -8.98
CA GLU A 135 7.90 -10.34 -9.32
C GLU A 135 6.61 -10.42 -8.47
N PHE A 136 6.71 -10.06 -7.18
CA PHE A 136 5.56 -9.99 -6.29
C PHE A 136 4.59 -8.89 -6.70
N LEU A 137 5.13 -7.72 -7.05
CA LEU A 137 4.35 -6.60 -7.55
C LEU A 137 3.65 -6.92 -8.88
N GLU A 138 4.35 -7.57 -9.81
CA GLU A 138 3.78 -8.00 -11.08
C GLU A 138 2.63 -8.99 -10.87
N SER A 139 2.83 -9.96 -9.96
CA SER A 139 1.81 -10.93 -9.59
C SER A 139 0.55 -10.26 -9.02
N ILE A 140 0.70 -9.30 -8.11
CA ILE A 140 -0.42 -8.52 -7.58
C ILE A 140 -1.12 -7.71 -8.67
N ARG A 141 -0.36 -7.01 -9.52
CA ARG A 141 -0.92 -6.19 -10.61
C ARG A 141 -1.69 -7.04 -11.61
N ARG A 142 -1.14 -8.19 -12.01
CA ARG A 142 -1.78 -9.11 -12.95
C ARG A 142 -3.07 -9.68 -12.38
N GLY A 143 -3.06 -10.09 -11.11
CA GLY A 143 -4.25 -10.62 -10.43
C GLY A 143 -5.35 -9.56 -10.30
N ALA A 144 -4.98 -8.36 -9.86
CA ALA A 144 -5.91 -7.24 -9.72
C ALA A 144 -6.51 -6.82 -11.05
N ALA A 145 -5.70 -6.75 -12.12
CA ALA A 145 -6.18 -6.37 -13.45
C ALA A 145 -7.25 -7.34 -14.00
N LEU A 146 -7.14 -8.64 -13.72
CA LEU A 146 -8.13 -9.63 -14.13
C LEU A 146 -9.43 -9.50 -13.33
N ALA A 147 -9.34 -9.36 -12.01
CA ALA A 147 -10.50 -9.11 -11.16
C ALA A 147 -11.23 -7.80 -11.55
N ASP A 148 -10.47 -6.73 -11.80
CA ASP A 148 -11.01 -5.45 -12.28
C ASP A 148 -11.66 -5.59 -13.66
N ALA A 149 -11.11 -6.43 -14.54
CA ALA A 149 -11.68 -6.68 -15.86
C ALA A 149 -13.03 -7.40 -15.79
N GLU A 150 -13.21 -8.36 -14.88
CA GLU A 150 -14.50 -9.02 -14.66
C GLU A 150 -15.57 -8.03 -14.17
N VAL A 151 -15.21 -7.16 -13.23
CA VAL A 151 -16.11 -6.10 -12.75
C VAL A 151 -16.44 -5.12 -13.89
N ALA A 152 -15.45 -4.74 -14.70
CA ALA A 152 -15.67 -3.87 -15.85
C ALA A 152 -16.61 -4.52 -16.89
N GLU A 153 -16.49 -5.83 -17.14
CA GLU A 153 -17.38 -6.57 -18.04
C GLU A 153 -18.81 -6.60 -17.50
N ALA A 154 -18.99 -6.93 -16.22
CA ALA A 154 -20.30 -6.93 -15.57
C ALA A 154 -20.94 -5.54 -15.57
N LEU A 155 -20.16 -4.50 -15.28
CA LEU A 155 -20.60 -3.11 -15.32
C LEU A 155 -21.01 -2.69 -16.74
N TYR A 156 -20.24 -3.09 -17.76
CA TYR A 156 -20.57 -2.84 -19.16
C TYR A 156 -21.88 -3.51 -19.56
N LYS A 157 -22.08 -4.81 -19.23
CA LYS A 157 -23.34 -5.53 -19.47
C LYS A 157 -24.52 -4.81 -18.82
N ARG A 158 -24.35 -4.27 -17.62
CA ARG A 158 -25.37 -3.47 -16.91
C ARG A 158 -25.59 -2.09 -17.53
N ALA A 159 -24.54 -1.45 -18.07
CA ALA A 159 -24.63 -0.16 -18.75
C ALA A 159 -25.37 -0.26 -20.10
N VAL A 160 -25.16 -1.33 -20.85
CA VAL A 160 -25.84 -1.58 -22.14
C VAL A 160 -27.25 -2.15 -21.94
N GLY A 161 -27.46 -2.89 -20.86
CA GLY A 161 -28.63 -3.74 -20.69
C GLY A 161 -28.38 -5.12 -21.28
N VAL A 162 -28.97 -6.14 -20.64
CA VAL A 162 -28.73 -7.54 -21.00
C VAL A 162 -30.04 -8.31 -20.95
N VAL A 163 -30.23 -9.22 -21.90
CA VAL A 163 -31.35 -10.16 -21.91
C VAL A 163 -30.83 -11.51 -21.46
N LEU A 164 -31.27 -11.99 -20.30
CA LEU A 164 -30.89 -13.31 -19.81
C LEU A 164 -32.05 -14.29 -20.02
N PRO A 165 -31.77 -15.51 -20.53
CA PRO A 165 -32.75 -16.59 -20.48
C PRO A 165 -32.92 -17.02 -19.02
N GLU A 166 -34.16 -16.98 -18.52
CA GLU A 166 -34.56 -17.43 -17.19
C GLU A 166 -35.58 -18.55 -17.36
N THR A 167 -35.45 -19.64 -16.58
CA THR A 167 -36.44 -20.72 -16.60
C THR A 167 -37.41 -20.51 -15.44
N HIS A 168 -38.66 -20.21 -15.76
CA HIS A 168 -39.71 -20.12 -14.74
C HIS A 168 -40.20 -21.53 -14.39
N VAL A 169 -39.99 -21.94 -13.14
CA VAL A 169 -40.43 -23.23 -12.61
C VAL A 169 -41.79 -23.03 -11.94
N SER A 170 -42.84 -23.62 -12.53
CA SER A 170 -44.19 -23.60 -11.95
C SER A 170 -44.66 -25.03 -11.67
N ASN A 171 -45.24 -25.24 -10.49
CA ASN A 171 -45.87 -26.51 -10.11
C ASN A 171 -47.39 -26.35 -10.20
N TYR A 172 -48.02 -27.16 -11.03
CA TYR A 172 -49.47 -27.27 -11.06
C TYR A 172 -49.85 -28.75 -10.92
N GLN A 173 -50.64 -29.06 -9.89
CA GLN A 173 -51.13 -30.42 -9.60
C GLN A 173 -50.03 -31.50 -9.48
N GLY A 174 -48.82 -31.14 -9.02
CA GLY A 174 -47.72 -32.08 -8.84
C GLY A 174 -46.85 -32.28 -10.10
N GLU A 175 -47.22 -31.68 -11.24
CA GLU A 175 -46.41 -31.65 -12.44
C GLU A 175 -45.58 -30.35 -12.49
N VAL A 176 -44.25 -30.51 -12.61
CA VAL A 176 -43.32 -29.38 -12.70
C VAL A 176 -43.18 -28.98 -14.16
N THR A 177 -43.68 -27.79 -14.50
CA THR A 177 -43.56 -27.21 -15.83
C THR A 177 -42.40 -26.20 -15.86
N LEU A 178 -41.52 -26.34 -16.85
CA LEU A 178 -40.40 -25.43 -17.11
C LEU A 178 -40.75 -24.55 -18.30
N THR A 179 -41.02 -23.27 -18.06
CA THR A 179 -41.27 -22.31 -19.14
C THR A 179 -40.02 -21.46 -19.36
N GLY A 180 -39.46 -21.49 -20.58
CA GLY A 180 -38.37 -20.60 -20.96
C GLY A 180 -38.86 -19.17 -21.10
N LEU A 181 -38.26 -18.25 -20.35
CA LEU A 181 -38.55 -16.82 -20.38
C LEU A 181 -37.28 -16.04 -20.73
N HIS A 182 -37.42 -14.91 -21.43
CA HIS A 182 -36.33 -13.96 -21.59
C HIS A 182 -36.56 -12.77 -20.67
N ARG A 183 -35.72 -12.63 -19.64
CA ARG A 183 -35.77 -11.48 -18.75
C ARG A 183 -34.92 -10.36 -19.29
N HIS A 184 -35.58 -9.25 -19.61
CA HIS A 184 -34.93 -8.05 -20.09
C HIS A 184 -34.49 -7.17 -18.92
N TYR A 185 -33.18 -6.97 -18.75
CA TYR A 185 -32.63 -6.00 -17.81
C TYR A 185 -32.37 -4.68 -18.54
N PRO A 186 -33.07 -3.58 -18.20
CA PRO A 186 -32.85 -2.31 -18.85
C PRO A 186 -31.44 -1.76 -18.55
N PRO A 187 -30.86 -0.95 -19.45
CA PRO A 187 -29.60 -0.28 -19.22
C PRO A 187 -29.67 0.63 -17.99
N ASP A 188 -28.62 0.60 -17.17
CA ASP A 188 -28.48 1.51 -16.04
C ASP A 188 -27.75 2.80 -16.46
N THR A 189 -28.43 3.93 -16.29
CA THR A 189 -27.94 5.25 -16.72
C THR A 189 -26.73 5.73 -15.91
N GLN A 190 -26.59 5.32 -14.65
CA GLN A 190 -25.43 5.67 -13.82
C GLN A 190 -24.22 4.84 -14.22
N ALA A 191 -24.40 3.54 -14.50
CA ALA A 191 -23.34 2.69 -15.02
C ALA A 191 -22.82 3.21 -16.38
N ALA A 192 -23.73 3.60 -17.28
CA ALA A 192 -23.38 4.19 -18.57
C ALA A 192 -22.63 5.52 -18.40
N ARG A 193 -23.11 6.41 -17.53
CA ARG A 193 -22.45 7.68 -17.22
C ARG A 193 -21.03 7.47 -16.67
N LEU A 194 -20.86 6.55 -15.71
CA LEU A 194 -19.56 6.25 -15.11
C LEU A 194 -18.58 5.71 -16.16
N TRP A 195 -19.03 4.79 -17.00
CA TRP A 195 -18.23 4.23 -18.08
C TRP A 195 -17.75 5.30 -19.08
N LEU A 196 -18.66 6.17 -19.52
CA LEU A 196 -18.35 7.22 -20.49
C LEU A 196 -17.43 8.30 -19.90
N LYS A 197 -17.60 8.65 -18.62
CA LYS A 197 -16.68 9.55 -17.90
C LYS A 197 -15.26 9.02 -17.85
N ASN A 198 -15.09 7.72 -17.61
CA ASN A 198 -13.77 7.10 -17.49
C ASN A 198 -13.09 6.91 -18.86
N ARG A 199 -13.84 6.58 -19.93
CA ARG A 199 -13.28 6.32 -21.27
C ARG A 199 -13.23 7.53 -22.20
N GLN A 200 -14.15 8.47 -22.06
CA GLN A 200 -14.27 9.67 -22.89
C GLN A 200 -14.39 10.91 -22.00
N PRO A 201 -13.38 11.19 -21.16
CA PRO A 201 -13.44 12.29 -20.20
C PRO A 201 -13.61 13.65 -20.90
N GLU A 202 -13.04 13.85 -22.08
CA GLU A 202 -13.16 15.12 -22.82
C GLU A 202 -14.61 15.49 -23.16
N LEU A 203 -15.46 14.49 -23.41
CA LEU A 203 -16.85 14.69 -23.83
C LEU A 203 -17.87 14.58 -22.68
N TRP A 204 -17.53 13.84 -21.62
CA TRP A 204 -18.48 13.45 -20.56
C TRP A 204 -18.11 13.91 -19.15
N LYS A 205 -16.97 14.59 -18.95
CA LYS A 205 -16.59 15.16 -17.65
C LYS A 205 -17.47 16.37 -17.33
N ASP A 206 -18.00 16.43 -16.10
CA ASP A 206 -19.00 17.45 -15.73
C ASP A 206 -18.42 18.88 -15.70
N LYS A 207 -17.12 19.01 -15.41
CA LYS A 207 -16.42 20.29 -15.30
C LYS A 207 -15.06 20.16 -15.98
N VAL A 208 -14.89 20.85 -17.10
CA VAL A 208 -13.60 21.04 -17.77
C VAL A 208 -13.01 22.32 -17.23
N GLU A 209 -12.07 22.22 -16.30
CA GLU A 209 -11.28 23.38 -15.86
C GLU A 209 -10.27 23.67 -16.96
N ILE A 210 -10.57 24.70 -17.78
CA ILE A 210 -9.62 25.24 -18.74
C ILE A 210 -8.67 26.12 -17.94
N GLU A 211 -7.51 25.58 -17.58
CA GLU A 211 -6.41 26.37 -17.03
C GLU A 211 -5.83 27.24 -18.16
N GLU A 212 -6.45 28.38 -18.43
CA GLU A 212 -5.80 29.45 -19.18
C GLU A 212 -4.67 30.00 -18.29
N LYS A 213 -3.46 29.47 -18.45
CA LYS A 213 -2.27 30.08 -17.85
C LYS A 213 -2.21 31.51 -18.38
N PRO A 214 -2.37 32.55 -17.53
CA PRO A 214 -2.23 33.91 -18.00
C PRO A 214 -0.83 34.01 -18.59
N THR A 215 -0.75 34.37 -19.87
CA THR A 215 0.53 34.62 -20.53
C THR A 215 1.10 35.86 -19.87
N ILE A 216 1.96 35.66 -18.87
CA ILE A 216 2.75 36.73 -18.27
C ILE A 216 3.72 37.17 -19.37
N THR A 217 3.33 38.18 -20.12
CA THR A 217 4.29 38.87 -20.98
C THR A 217 5.30 39.56 -20.06
N PRO A 218 6.62 39.45 -20.32
CA PRO A 218 7.60 40.17 -19.54
C PRO A 218 7.35 41.66 -19.76
N ILE A 219 6.78 42.31 -18.74
CA ILE A 219 6.60 43.76 -18.73
C ILE A 219 8.00 44.35 -18.63
N ASP A 220 8.35 45.26 -19.54
CA ASP A 220 9.57 46.04 -19.42
C ASP A 220 9.41 47.03 -18.26
N HIS A 221 10.03 46.71 -17.12
CA HIS A 221 9.92 47.50 -15.89
C HIS A 221 10.52 48.91 -16.06
N GLU A 222 11.49 49.09 -16.96
CA GLU A 222 12.12 50.38 -17.20
C GLU A 222 11.17 51.33 -17.94
N ALA A 223 10.53 50.82 -19.00
CA ALA A 223 9.50 51.55 -19.73
C ALA A 223 8.31 51.93 -18.82
N MET A 224 7.88 51.02 -17.93
CA MET A 224 6.80 51.29 -16.98
C MET A 224 7.17 52.37 -15.96
N ARG A 225 8.40 52.33 -15.42
CA ARG A 225 8.89 53.35 -14.47
C ARG A 225 8.92 54.74 -15.09
N LYS A 226 9.44 54.85 -16.31
CA LYS A 226 9.49 56.11 -17.05
C LYS A 226 8.10 56.70 -17.30
N ASN A 227 7.12 55.85 -17.60
CA ASN A 227 5.73 56.29 -17.79
C ASN A 227 5.12 56.80 -16.47
N ILE A 228 5.40 56.12 -15.35
CA ILE A 228 4.94 56.55 -14.02
C ILE A 228 5.60 57.87 -13.64
N GLU A 229 6.91 58.01 -13.83
CA GLU A 229 7.66 59.22 -13.56
C GLU A 229 7.12 60.40 -14.38
N ALA A 230 6.92 60.22 -15.69
CA ALA A 230 6.32 61.25 -16.55
C ALA A 230 4.89 61.62 -16.11
N ALA A 231 4.10 60.67 -15.62
CA ALA A 231 2.76 60.93 -15.09
C ALA A 231 2.80 61.72 -13.76
N LEU A 232 3.76 61.41 -12.89
CA LEU A 232 3.99 62.13 -11.63
C LEU A 232 4.48 63.56 -11.88
N GLU A 233 5.41 63.75 -12.81
CA GLU A 233 5.88 65.07 -13.22
C GLU A 233 4.75 65.93 -13.79
N HIS A 234 3.92 65.34 -14.65
CA HIS A 234 2.75 66.01 -15.21
C HIS A 234 1.73 66.38 -14.11
N ALA A 235 1.48 65.47 -13.16
CA ALA A 235 0.62 65.75 -12.02
C ALA A 235 1.16 66.91 -11.16
N ALA A 236 2.47 66.91 -10.87
CA ALA A 236 3.11 67.99 -10.11
C ALA A 236 3.05 69.34 -10.85
N GLU A 237 3.17 69.36 -12.17
CA GLU A 237 3.01 70.56 -12.97
C GLU A 237 1.56 71.09 -12.93
N VAL A 238 0.59 70.18 -13.04
CA VAL A 238 -0.84 70.51 -12.89
C VAL A 238 -1.11 71.09 -11.49
N GLU A 239 -0.56 70.51 -10.44
CA GLU A 239 -0.68 71.02 -9.07
C GLU A 239 -0.07 72.42 -8.92
N ARG A 240 1.14 72.66 -9.42
CA ARG A 240 1.75 74.01 -9.40
C ARG A 240 0.89 75.04 -10.13
N ASN A 241 0.33 74.65 -11.29
CA ASN A 241 -0.57 75.50 -12.06
C ASN A 241 -1.88 75.77 -11.31
N MET A 242 -2.42 74.77 -10.61
CA MET A 242 -3.61 74.90 -9.75
C MET A 242 -3.34 75.83 -8.56
N ILE A 243 -2.25 75.65 -7.82
CA ILE A 243 -1.85 76.49 -6.69
C ILE A 243 -1.64 77.94 -7.15
N GLY A 244 -0.91 78.15 -8.25
CA GLY A 244 -0.68 79.49 -8.80
C GLY A 244 -1.98 80.18 -9.24
N ARG A 245 -2.94 79.41 -9.78
CA ARG A 245 -4.27 79.93 -10.14
C ARG A 245 -5.11 80.24 -8.91
N ALA A 246 -5.11 79.38 -7.89
CA ALA A 246 -5.83 79.59 -6.63
C ALA A 246 -5.33 80.84 -5.89
N ARG A 247 -4.00 81.04 -5.84
CA ARG A 247 -3.36 82.26 -5.30
C ARG A 247 -3.81 83.53 -6.02
N ARG A 248 -3.87 83.52 -7.35
CA ARG A 248 -4.33 84.68 -8.14
C ARG A 248 -5.82 84.99 -7.93
N LEU A 249 -6.63 83.98 -7.67
CA LEU A 249 -8.08 84.12 -7.48
C LEU A 249 -8.48 84.32 -6.00
N GLY A 250 -7.52 84.28 -5.07
CA GLY A 250 -7.80 84.38 -3.63
C GLY A 250 -8.62 83.23 -3.07
N LEU A 251 -8.60 82.06 -3.74
CA LEU A 251 -9.38 80.89 -3.35
C LEU A 251 -8.61 80.10 -2.29
N GLN A 252 -8.74 80.51 -1.03
CA GLN A 252 -8.18 79.84 0.14
C GLN A 252 -9.21 78.91 0.77
N HIS A 253 -8.73 77.83 1.39
CA HIS A 253 -9.51 77.02 2.31
C HIS A 253 -9.75 77.79 3.63
N ASP A 254 -10.72 77.34 4.44
CA ASP A 254 -11.12 78.02 5.69
C ASP A 254 -9.99 78.10 6.74
N ASP A 255 -8.96 77.26 6.60
CA ASP A 255 -7.72 77.23 7.39
C ASP A 255 -6.64 78.21 6.87
N GLY A 256 -6.89 78.90 5.76
CA GLY A 256 -5.97 79.84 5.11
C GLY A 256 -5.01 79.19 4.10
N THR A 257 -5.08 77.87 3.89
CA THR A 257 -4.20 77.11 3.00
C THR A 257 -4.73 77.12 1.55
N TYR A 258 -3.85 77.00 0.55
CA TYR A 258 -4.29 76.89 -0.85
C TYR A 258 -4.57 75.43 -1.26
N PRO A 259 -5.57 75.16 -2.12
CA PRO A 259 -5.81 73.83 -2.66
C PRO A 259 -4.55 73.27 -3.37
N GLY A 260 -4.03 72.13 -2.90
CA GLY A 260 -2.80 71.51 -3.39
C GLY A 260 -1.54 71.81 -2.55
N GLU A 261 -1.59 72.73 -1.59
CA GLU A 261 -0.61 72.79 -0.50
C GLU A 261 -0.95 71.70 0.50
N THR A 262 -0.60 70.45 0.19
CA THR A 262 -0.70 69.37 1.18
C THR A 262 0.29 69.64 2.30
N TYR A 263 -0.22 69.57 3.54
CA TYR A 263 0.55 69.55 4.79
C TYR A 263 1.84 68.74 4.63
N GLU A 264 3.00 69.37 4.80
CA GLU A 264 4.26 68.66 5.01
C GLU A 264 4.06 67.76 6.23
N SER A 265 3.75 66.48 6.02
CA SER A 265 3.74 65.54 7.11
C SER A 265 5.18 65.31 7.54
N ASP A 266 5.53 65.67 8.77
CA ASP A 266 6.80 65.41 9.45
C ASP A 266 7.11 63.90 9.54
N TYR A 267 7.34 63.24 8.42
CA TYR A 267 7.80 61.84 8.33
C TYR A 267 9.21 61.76 7.74
N THR A 268 10.08 62.70 8.12
CA THR A 268 11.52 62.69 7.78
C THR A 268 12.42 62.10 8.86
N GLU A 269 11.90 61.29 9.80
CA GLU A 269 12.75 60.65 10.84
C GLU A 269 12.32 59.20 11.20
N LEU A 270 12.15 58.30 10.23
CA LEU A 270 12.16 56.84 10.50
C LEU A 270 12.79 56.07 9.33
N SER A 271 13.98 56.49 8.90
CA SER A 271 14.85 55.70 8.01
C SER A 271 16.30 55.83 8.45
N GLY A 272 16.54 55.46 9.71
CA GLY A 272 17.85 55.15 10.25
C GLY A 272 17.79 53.74 10.84
N ASP A 273 18.62 52.86 10.31
CA ASP A 273 19.03 51.57 10.87
C ASP A 273 17.99 50.43 10.89
N ASP A 274 17.85 49.75 9.75
CA ASP A 274 17.63 48.30 9.75
C ASP A 274 18.67 47.62 8.84
N ALA A 275 19.93 47.74 9.28
CA ALA A 275 21.04 46.93 8.80
C ALA A 275 21.30 45.84 9.84
N GLY A 276 20.69 44.67 9.68
CA GLY A 276 21.12 43.46 10.37
C GLY A 276 20.03 42.46 10.69
N MET A 277 19.62 41.64 9.71
CA MET A 277 19.24 40.24 9.96
C MET A 277 19.66 39.37 8.79
N GLU A 278 20.95 39.03 8.76
CA GLU A 278 21.40 37.72 8.28
C GLU A 278 21.42 36.75 9.48
N GLN A 279 20.50 35.78 9.47
CA GLN A 279 20.72 34.36 9.80
C GLN A 279 19.43 33.56 9.59
#